data_AF-A0A151SQX7-F1
#
_entry.id   AF-A0A151SQX7-F1
#
_cell.length_a   1.000
_cell.length_b   1.000
_cell.length_c   1.000
_cell.angle_alpha   90.00
_cell.angle_beta   90.00
_cell.angle_gamma   90.00
#
_symmetry.space_group_name_H-M   'P 1'
#
loop_
_entity.id
_entity.type
_entity.pdbx_description
1 polymer ?
#
loop_
_entity_poly.entity_id
_entity_poly.type
_entity_poly.pdbx_seq_one_letter_code
_entity_poly.pdbx_strand_id
1 'polypeptide(L)' 'MSVIGELKFFLGLQIKQTNQEIFIHQQKYSKKLILKFKMNDCKSMPTPMDPSIGLSKDK' A
#
# COMPACT_ATOMS: atom_id res chain seq x y z
N MET A 1 -2.22 -0.97 24.87
CA MET A 1 -2.38 -2.16 24.01
C MET A 1 -3.76 -2.11 23.40
N SER A 2 -3.86 -2.16 22.06
CA SER A 2 -5.17 -2.24 21.39
C SER A 2 -5.80 -3.61 21.66
N VAL A 3 -7.11 -3.63 21.91
CA VAL A 3 -7.91 -4.81 22.26
C VAL A 3 -8.00 -5.84 21.10
N ILE A 4 -7.56 -5.45 19.89
CA ILE A 4 -7.72 -6.21 18.64
C ILE A 4 -6.44 -6.93 18.16
N GLY A 5 -5.35 -6.87 18.93
CA GLY A 5 -4.07 -7.45 18.50
C GLY A 5 -3.42 -6.66 17.36
N GLU A 6 -2.28 -7.16 16.87
CA GLU A 6 -1.51 -6.48 15.82
C GLU A 6 -2.22 -6.56 14.46
N LEU A 7 -2.51 -5.41 13.84
CA LEU A 7 -3.18 -5.33 12.55
C LEU A 7 -2.17 -5.65 11.43
N LYS A 8 -2.21 -6.89 10.90
CA LYS A 8 -1.31 -7.33 9.83
C LYS A 8 -1.83 -7.05 8.42
N PHE A 9 -3.15 -6.95 8.27
CA PHE A 9 -3.81 -6.65 7.00
C PHE A 9 -5.03 -5.75 7.22
N PHE A 10 -5.21 -4.76 6.35
CA PHE A 10 -6.40 -3.90 6.32
C PHE A 10 -6.75 -3.57 4.87
N LEU A 11 -8.01 -3.77 4.48
CA LEU A 11 -8.49 -3.58 3.10
C LEU A 11 -7.63 -4.31 2.04
N GLY A 12 -6.99 -5.42 2.42
CA GLY A 12 -6.07 -6.17 1.55
C GLY A 12 -4.65 -5.60 1.43
N LEU A 13 -4.37 -4.48 2.10
CA LEU A 13 -3.04 -3.91 2.27
C LEU A 13 -2.32 -4.58 3.44
N GLN A 14 -1.02 -4.79 3.29
CA GLN A 14 -0.17 -5.30 4.36
C GLN A 14 0.19 -4.16 5.29
N ILE A 15 0.07 -4.39 6.59
CA ILE A 15 0.42 -3.42 7.62
C ILE A 15 1.52 -4.02 8.49
N LYS A 16 2.53 -3.21 8.77
CA LYS A 16 3.57 -3.50 9.76
C LYS A 16 3.58 -2.36 10.76
N GLN A 17 3.17 -2.67 11.98
CA GLN A 17 3.15 -1.72 13.09
C GLN A 17 4.48 -1.82 13.84
N THR A 18 5.09 -0.68 14.14
CA THR A 18 6.20 -0.59 15.10
C THR A 18 5.74 0.29 16.26
N ASN A 19 6.57 0.42 17.30
CA ASN A 19 6.25 1.28 18.43
C ASN A 19 6.19 2.77 18.06
N GLN A 20 6.74 3.16 16.91
CA GLN A 20 6.88 4.56 16.50
C GLN A 20 6.01 4.89 15.28
N GLU A 21 5.81 3.93 14.37
CA GLU A 21 5.22 4.19 13.06
C GLU A 21 4.40 3.00 12.54
N ILE A 22 3.50 3.28 11.60
CA ILE A 22 2.75 2.27 10.87
C ILE A 22 3.22 2.28 9.41
N PHE A 23 3.79 1.16 8.97
CA PHE A 23 4.17 0.96 7.59
C PHE A 23 3.06 0.25 6.82
N ILE A 24 2.68 0.80 5.68
CA ILE A 24 1.71 0.21 4.76
C ILE A 24 2.46 -0.30 3.52
N HIS A 25 2.35 -1.59 3.26
CA HIS A 25 2.92 -2.25 2.09
C HIS A 25 1.80 -2.65 1.12
N GLN A 26 1.90 -2.17 -0.14
CA GLN A 26 0.87 -2.42 -1.16
C GLN A 26 1.26 -3.49 -2.18
N GLN A 27 2.49 -4.03 -2.12
CA GLN A 27 3.02 -4.93 -3.17
C GLN A 27 2.11 -6.12 -3.48
N LYS A 28 1.58 -6.79 -2.45
CA LYS A 28 0.65 -7.93 -2.62
C LYS A 28 -0.68 -7.49 -3.24
N TYR A 29 -1.19 -6.33 -2.84
CA TYR A 29 -2.43 -5.76 -3.37
C TYR A 29 -2.27 -5.40 -4.85
N SER A 30 -1.22 -4.66 -5.21
CA SER A 30 -0.93 -4.28 -6.59
C SER A 30 -0.78 -5.50 -7.49
N LYS A 31 -0.02 -6.53 -7.07
CA LYS A 31 0.11 -7.78 -7.84
C LYS A 31 -1.23 -8.48 -8.07
N LYS A 32 -2.07 -8.57 -7.04
CA LYS A 32 -3.42 -9.14 -7.18
C LYS A 32 -4.29 -8.35 -8.15
N LEU A 33 -4.16 -7.03 -8.16
CA LEU A 33 -4.94 -6.15 -9.04
C LEU A 33 -4.54 -6.35 -10.50
N ILE A 34 -3.22 -6.37 -10.79
CA ILE A 34 -2.68 -6.68 -12.12
C ILE A 34 -3.18 -8.05 -12.60
N LEU A 35 -3.10 -9.09 -11.76
CA LEU A 35 -3.60 -10.42 -12.06
C LEU A 35 -5.10 -10.44 -12.34
N LYS A 36 -5.91 -9.78 -11.51
CA LYS A 36 -7.37 -9.72 -11.64
C LYS A 36 -7.82 -9.16 -12.99
N PHE A 37 -7.09 -8.17 -13.50
CA PHE A 37 -7.38 -7.53 -14.78
C PHE A 37 -6.55 -8.09 -15.94
N LYS A 38 -5.85 -9.22 -15.73
CA LYS A 38 -5.01 -9.90 -16.74
C LYS A 38 -3.95 -8.99 -17.36
N MET A 39 -3.35 -8.12 -16.55
CA MET A 39 -2.35 -7.12 -16.99
C MET A 39 -0.90 -7.55 -16.75
N ASN A 40 -0.64 -8.84 -16.47
CA ASN A 40 0.71 -9.28 -16.10
C ASN A 40 1.74 -9.12 -17.24
N ASP A 41 1.27 -9.22 -18.49
CA ASP A 41 2.10 -9.13 -19.68
C ASP A 41 2.10 -7.72 -20.29
N CYS A 42 1.38 -6.77 -19.67
CA CYS A 42 1.36 -5.39 -20.12
C CYS A 42 2.71 -4.71 -19.85
N LYS A 43 3.14 -3.85 -20.79
CA LYS A 43 4.32 -3.02 -20.60
C LYS A 43 4.10 -2.09 -19.41
N SER A 44 5.11 -2.00 -18.53
CA SER A 44 5.10 -1.01 -17.45
C SER A 44 5.03 0.40 -18.04
N MET A 45 4.09 1.19 -17.53
CA MET A 45 3.95 2.60 -17.87
C MET A 45 4.14 3.42 -16.59
N PRO A 46 4.97 4.47 -16.60
CA PRO A 46 5.03 5.37 -15.46
C PRO A 46 3.63 5.96 -15.26
N THR A 47 3.02 5.64 -14.12
CA THR A 47 1.85 6.39 -13.65
C THR A 47 2.41 7.51 -12.78
N PRO A 48 2.55 8.73 -13.31
CA PRO A 48 3.03 9.83 -12.49
C PRO A 48 2.07 10.01 -11.31
N MET A 49 2.62 10.09 -10.10
CA MET A 49 1.90 10.67 -8.97
C MET A 49 1.59 12.12 -9.36
N ASP A 50 0.38 12.58 -9.04
CA ASP A 50 0.03 13.98 -9.31
C ASP A 50 1.06 14.89 -8.63
N PRO A 51 1.82 15.70 -9.40
CA PRO A 51 2.88 16.54 -8.85
C PRO A 51 2.34 17.64 -7.93
N SER A 52 1.05 17.94 -7.97
CA SER A 52 0.38 18.86 -7.05
C SER A 52 0.12 18.24 -5.67
N ILE A 53 0.14 16.91 -5.56
CA ILE A 53 0.01 16.17 -4.30
C ILE A 53 1.40 16.02 -3.68
N GLY A 54 1.84 17.07 -2.98
CA GLY A 54 3.01 17.00 -2.11
C GLY A 54 2.68 16.22 -0.83
N LEU A 55 3.29 15.06 -0.63
CA LEU A 55 3.22 14.36 0.66
C LEU A 55 4.19 15.04 1.64
N SER A 56 3.66 15.87 2.54
CA SER A 56 4.41 16.39 3.68
C SER A 56 4.21 15.48 4.90
N LYS A 57 5.20 15.44 5.80
CA LYS A 57 4.93 14.94 7.16
C LYS A 57 3.86 15.82 7.80
N ASP A 58 2.85 15.19 8.38
CA ASP A 58 1.93 15.86 9.28
C ASP A 58 2.74 16.34 10.51
N LYS A 59 2.48 17.56 10.99
CA LYS A 59 3.28 18.19 12.06
C LYS A 59 3.03 17.57 13.42
#